data_AF-A0AA87MQF4-F1
#
_entry.id   AF-A0AA87MQF4-F1
#
_cell.length_a   1.000
_cell.length_b   1.000
_cell.length_c   1.000
_cell.angle_alpha   90.00
_cell.angle_beta   90.00
_cell.angle_gamma   90.00
#
_symmetry.space_group_name_H-M   'P 1'
#
loop_
_entity.id
_entity.type
_entity.pdbx_description
1 polymer ?
#
loop_
_entity_poly.entity_id
_entity_poly.type
_entity_poly.pdbx_seq_one_letter_code
_entity_poly.pdbx_strand_id
1 'polypeptide(L)'
;MKLHFIFYFLILISLIACNESKNKIDSDLLLLLAISTPDRAENYDRDVEIITNLSTFTNSAGVEITCQLGFAQQDIDYYIELLKKEMARYPRGYWIKAGVDKIVLCRSMTTSYGLRVPAFSDANLLAISGVDNI
;
A
#
# COMPACT_ATOMS: atom_id res chain seq x y z
N MET A 1 4.84 9.57 24.77
CA MET A 1 4.71 10.22 23.45
C MET A 1 4.42 11.73 23.47
N LYS A 2 4.27 12.42 24.62
CA LYS A 2 4.05 13.89 24.65
C LYS A 2 5.33 14.74 24.74
N LEU A 3 6.44 14.18 25.24
CA LEU A 3 7.69 14.93 25.47
C LEU A 3 8.44 15.26 24.17
N HIS A 4 8.48 14.33 23.22
CA HIS A 4 9.19 14.54 21.95
C HIS A 4 8.58 15.67 21.13
N PHE A 5 7.24 15.79 21.13
CA PHE A 5 6.54 16.85 20.40
C PHE A 5 6.84 18.24 20.96
N ILE A 6 6.97 18.35 22.29
CA ILE A 6 7.36 19.60 22.97
C ILE A 6 8.79 20.00 22.57
N PHE A 7 9.72 19.04 22.50
CA PHE A 7 11.09 19.31 22.07
C PHE A 7 11.17 19.81 20.62
N TYR A 8 10.44 19.20 19.69
CA TYR A 8 10.37 19.69 18.30
C TYR A 8 9.78 21.11 18.22
N PHE A 9 8.74 21.39 18.99
CA PHE A 9 8.13 22.73 19.05
C PHE A 9 9.10 23.79 19.58
N LEU A 10 9.89 23.45 20.62
CA LEU A 10 10.87 24.37 21.18
C LEU A 10 12.00 24.67 20.19
N ILE A 11 12.50 23.66 19.46
CA ILE A 11 13.51 23.84 18.41
C ILE A 11 12.98 24.76 17.29
N LEU A 12 11.73 24.55 16.87
CA LEU A 12 11.07 25.34 15.83
C LEU A 12 10.92 26.81 16.23
N ILE A 13 10.53 27.09 17.48
CA ILE A 13 10.40 28.45 18.01
C ILE A 13 11.77 29.15 18.05
N SER A 14 12.84 28.45 18.46
CA SER A 14 14.20 29.02 18.43
C SER A 14 14.71 29.31 17.01
N LEU A 15 14.34 28.50 16.01
CA LEU A 15 14.67 28.77 14.60
C LEU A 15 13.92 29.99 14.06
N ILE A 16 12.67 30.21 14.47
CA ILE A 16 11.85 31.36 14.07
C ILE A 16 12.34 32.65 14.77
N ALA A 17 12.69 32.57 16.06
CA ALA A 17 13.15 33.72 16.84
C ALA A 17 14.58 34.18 16.51
N CYS A 18 15.41 33.30 15.94
CA CYS A 18 16.79 33.65 15.57
C CYS A 18 16.92 34.29 14.18
N ASN A 19 15.81 34.45 13.43
CA ASN A 19 15.79 35.05 12.11
C ASN A 19 15.23 36.48 12.15
N GLU A 20 15.98 37.41 12.76
CA GLU A 20 15.61 38.83 12.84
C GLU A 20 15.74 39.61 11.51
N SER A 21 16.00 38.94 10.37
CA SER A 21 16.05 39.65 9.10
C SER A 21 15.37 38.89 7.97
N LYS A 22 14.42 39.59 7.33
CA LYS A 22 13.72 39.28 6.09
C LYS A 22 12.62 38.22 6.22
N ASN A 23 11.43 38.78 6.34
CA ASN A 23 10.10 38.20 6.28
C ASN A 23 9.83 37.49 4.94
N LYS A 24 10.47 36.35 4.70
CA LYS A 24 10.10 35.41 3.65
C LYS A 24 10.11 34.03 4.29
N ILE A 25 8.95 33.63 4.79
CA ILE A 25 8.73 32.26 5.25
C ILE A 25 9.17 31.36 4.11
N ASP A 26 10.24 30.60 4.34
CA ASP A 26 10.89 29.81 3.31
C ASP A 26 9.91 28.76 2.80
N SER A 27 9.59 28.81 1.51
CA SER A 27 8.57 27.96 0.90
C SER A 27 8.93 26.47 1.06
N ASP A 28 10.22 26.17 1.21
CA ASP A 28 10.75 24.83 1.46
C ASP A 28 10.40 24.31 2.86
N LEU A 29 10.34 25.18 3.87
CA LEU A 29 9.91 24.82 5.23
C LEU A 29 8.41 24.50 5.28
N LEU A 30 7.60 25.23 4.51
CA LEU A 30 6.17 24.92 4.31
C LEU A 30 5.97 23.63 3.52
N LEU A 31 6.83 23.35 2.53
CA LEU A 31 6.83 22.09 1.79
C LEU A 31 7.16 20.91 2.71
N LEU A 32 8.19 21.04 3.56
CA LEU A 32 8.57 20.02 4.55
C LEU A 32 7.42 19.70 5.52
N LEU A 33 6.69 20.73 5.98
CA LEU A 33 5.48 20.57 6.80
C LEU A 33 4.30 19.96 6.03
N ALA A 34 4.16 20.25 4.73
CA ALA A 34 3.12 19.68 3.88
C ALA A 34 3.39 18.21 3.51
N ILE A 35 4.66 17.79 3.43
CA ILE A 35 5.06 16.40 3.17
C ILE A 35 4.80 15.52 4.41
N SER A 36 4.84 16.09 5.60
CA SER A 36 4.41 15.42 6.83
C SER A 36 2.89 15.46 6.99
N THR A 37 2.13 14.90 6.04
CA THR A 37 0.75 14.52 6.37
C THR A 37 0.84 13.45 7.45
N PRO A 38 0.31 13.71 8.66
CA PRO A 38 0.36 12.70 9.71
C PRO A 38 -0.36 11.46 9.21
N ASP A 39 0.21 10.30 9.48
CA ASP A 39 -0.44 9.04 9.21
C ASP A 39 -1.76 8.97 10.01
N ARG A 40 -2.88 9.00 9.30
CA ARG A 40 -4.22 9.21 9.86
C ARG A 40 -5.00 7.91 9.83
N ALA A 41 -5.63 7.58 10.95
CA ALA A 41 -6.45 6.36 11.07
C ALA A 41 -7.58 6.33 10.02
N GLU A 42 -8.08 7.50 9.63
CA GLU A 42 -9.13 7.65 8.63
C GLU A 42 -8.72 7.16 7.23
N ASN A 43 -7.42 7.15 6.90
CA ASN A 43 -6.91 6.65 5.61
C ASN A 43 -7.06 5.11 5.50
N TYR A 44 -7.23 4.43 6.63
CA TYR A 44 -7.29 2.97 6.73
C TYR A 44 -8.70 2.43 6.95
N ASP A 45 -9.72 3.30 7.10
CA ASP A 45 -11.10 2.88 7.32
C ASP A 45 -11.81 2.45 6.02
N ARG A 46 -11.16 1.56 5.29
CA ARG A 46 -11.72 0.93 4.09
C ARG A 46 -11.23 -0.51 3.98
N ASP A 47 -11.93 -1.28 3.18
CA ASP A 47 -11.57 -2.67 2.91
C ASP A 47 -10.60 -2.75 1.72
N VAL A 48 -9.76 -3.79 1.71
CA VAL A 48 -8.85 -4.07 0.60
C VAL A 48 -9.67 -4.45 -0.64
N GLU A 49 -9.32 -3.89 -1.79
CA GLU A 49 -9.97 -4.22 -3.05
C GLU A 49 -9.42 -5.54 -3.59
N ILE A 50 -10.29 -6.53 -3.86
CA ILE A 50 -9.90 -7.79 -4.49
C ILE A 50 -10.25 -7.73 -5.97
N ILE A 51 -9.24 -7.84 -6.82
CA ILE A 51 -9.34 -7.76 -8.28
C ILE A 51 -9.11 -9.15 -8.87
N THR A 52 -10.06 -9.63 -9.66
CA THR A 52 -10.04 -10.99 -10.24
C THR A 52 -10.00 -11.01 -11.77
N ASN A 53 -10.13 -9.85 -12.40
CA ASN A 53 -10.26 -9.67 -13.85
C ASN A 53 -9.11 -8.86 -14.46
N LEU A 54 -8.00 -8.72 -13.75
CA LEU A 54 -6.82 -8.00 -14.24
C LEU A 54 -5.92 -8.94 -15.03
N SER A 55 -5.78 -8.72 -16.34
CA SER A 55 -4.99 -9.61 -17.20
C SER A 55 -3.49 -9.31 -17.19
N THR A 56 -3.10 -8.05 -17.03
CA THR A 56 -1.70 -7.63 -16.96
C THR A 56 -1.54 -6.43 -16.03
N PHE A 57 -0.36 -6.29 -15.44
CA PHE A 57 0.04 -5.14 -14.65
C PHE A 57 1.56 -5.05 -14.58
N THR A 58 2.07 -3.84 -14.33
CA THR A 58 3.51 -3.59 -14.25
C THR A 58 3.89 -3.31 -12.81
N ASN A 59 4.93 -3.97 -12.32
CA ASN A 59 5.44 -3.72 -10.97
C ASN A 59 6.32 -2.45 -10.92
N SER A 60 6.71 -2.02 -9.74
CA SER A 60 7.56 -0.85 -9.48
C SER A 60 8.95 -0.95 -10.12
N ALA A 61 9.41 -2.16 -10.45
CA ALA A 61 10.64 -2.39 -11.19
C ALA A 61 10.47 -2.31 -12.72
N GLY A 62 9.28 -1.98 -13.22
CA GLY A 62 8.99 -1.87 -14.66
C GLY A 62 8.80 -3.23 -15.35
N VAL A 63 8.64 -4.32 -14.59
CA VAL A 63 8.40 -5.66 -15.13
C VAL A 63 6.90 -5.85 -15.30
N GLU A 64 6.47 -6.10 -16.54
CA GLU A 64 5.11 -6.54 -16.83
C GLU A 64 4.90 -7.97 -16.34
N ILE A 65 3.76 -8.18 -15.70
CA ILE A 65 3.29 -9.45 -15.17
C ILE A 65 1.96 -9.75 -15.83
N THR A 66 1.92 -10.89 -16.50
CA THR A 66 0.72 -11.44 -17.09
C THR A 66 0.03 -12.35 -16.08
N CYS A 67 -1.20 -12.00 -15.74
CA CYS A 67 -2.10 -12.76 -14.92
C CYS A 67 -2.97 -13.63 -15.83
N GLN A 68 -2.78 -14.95 -15.77
CA GLN A 68 -3.67 -15.85 -16.48
C GLN A 68 -5.03 -15.85 -15.78
N LEU A 69 -6.04 -15.43 -16.54
CA LEU A 69 -7.45 -15.54 -16.18
C LEU A 69 -7.97 -16.88 -16.69
N GLY A 70 -8.93 -17.48 -16.00
CA GLY A 70 -9.49 -18.78 -16.42
C GLY A 70 -9.81 -19.74 -15.28
N PHE A 71 -10.13 -19.20 -14.10
CA PHE A 71 -10.86 -19.94 -13.09
C PHE A 71 -12.32 -20.10 -13.53
N ALA A 72 -12.98 -21.18 -13.11
CA ALA A 72 -14.44 -21.17 -13.07
C ALA A 72 -14.89 -20.14 -12.03
N GLN A 73 -16.05 -19.51 -12.22
CA GLN A 73 -16.55 -18.50 -11.26
C GLN A 73 -16.63 -19.06 -9.84
N GLN A 74 -17.00 -20.33 -9.70
CA GLN A 74 -17.03 -21.04 -8.42
C GLN A 74 -15.66 -21.08 -7.70
N ASP A 75 -14.57 -21.25 -8.45
CA ASP A 75 -13.21 -21.26 -7.88
C ASP A 75 -12.82 -19.86 -7.42
N ILE A 76 -13.18 -18.83 -8.21
CA ILE A 76 -12.97 -17.42 -7.86
C ILE A 76 -13.68 -17.12 -6.54
N ASP A 77 -14.95 -17.49 -6.43
CA ASP A 77 -15.76 -17.25 -5.24
C ASP A 77 -15.17 -17.98 -4.02
N TYR A 78 -14.71 -19.23 -4.19
CA TYR A 78 -14.02 -19.98 -3.14
C TYR A 78 -12.77 -19.26 -2.62
N TYR A 79 -11.89 -18.80 -3.52
CA TYR A 79 -10.67 -18.09 -3.14
C TYR A 79 -10.94 -16.72 -2.53
N ILE A 80 -11.95 -16.00 -3.02
CA ILE A 80 -12.40 -14.74 -2.41
C ILE A 80 -12.84 -14.97 -0.97
N GLU A 81 -13.67 -15.98 -0.71
CA GLU A 81 -14.16 -16.27 0.64
C GLU A 81 -13.04 -16.72 1.58
N LEU A 82 -12.11 -17.53 1.08
CA LEU A 82 -10.91 -17.91 1.83
C LEU A 82 -10.06 -16.67 2.18
N LEU A 83 -9.82 -15.78 1.21
CA LEU A 83 -9.04 -14.58 1.41
C LEU A 83 -9.69 -13.62 2.41
N LYS A 84 -11.01 -13.40 2.29
CA LYS A 84 -11.78 -12.61 3.26
C LYS A 84 -11.65 -13.18 4.68
N LYS A 85 -11.69 -14.50 4.83
CA LYS A 85 -11.53 -15.18 6.14
C LYS A 85 -10.14 -14.96 6.72
N GLU A 86 -9.09 -15.05 5.90
CA GLU A 86 -7.72 -14.76 6.33
C GLU A 86 -7.55 -13.28 6.72
N MET A 87 -8.09 -12.37 5.92
CA MET A 87 -8.03 -10.94 6.20
C MET A 87 -8.77 -10.57 7.49
N ALA A 88 -9.90 -11.20 7.78
CA ALA A 88 -10.72 -10.98 8.97
C ALA A 88 -10.03 -11.42 10.28
N ARG A 89 -8.88 -12.11 10.22
CA ARG A 89 -8.04 -12.40 11.40
C ARG A 89 -7.38 -11.14 11.96
N TYR A 90 -7.30 -10.08 11.17
CA TYR A 90 -6.68 -8.81 11.53
C TYR A 90 -7.74 -7.70 11.70
N PRO A 91 -7.48 -6.67 12.53
CA PRO A 91 -8.39 -5.53 12.65
C PRO A 91 -8.63 -4.84 11.30
N ARG A 92 -9.81 -4.24 11.13
CA ARG A 92 -10.14 -3.43 9.95
C ARG A 92 -9.06 -2.37 9.71
N GLY A 93 -8.65 -2.20 8.46
CA GLY A 93 -7.60 -1.27 8.05
C GLY A 93 -6.16 -1.75 8.28
N TYR A 94 -5.94 -2.89 8.94
CA TYR A 94 -4.59 -3.42 9.18
C TYR A 94 -3.81 -3.65 7.88
N TRP A 95 -4.45 -4.26 6.88
CA TRP A 95 -3.84 -4.55 5.58
C TRP A 95 -3.46 -3.30 4.81
N ILE A 96 -4.31 -2.29 4.82
CA ILE A 96 -4.06 -1.00 4.14
C ILE A 96 -2.94 -0.26 4.86
N LYS A 97 -2.91 -0.31 6.20
CA LYS A 97 -1.79 0.21 6.99
C LYS A 97 -0.47 -0.50 6.69
N ALA A 98 -0.53 -1.77 6.31
CA ALA A 98 0.63 -2.53 5.86
C ALA A 98 1.00 -2.27 4.38
N GLY A 99 0.32 -1.34 3.69
CA GLY A 99 0.57 -1.01 2.29
C GLY A 99 -0.14 -1.95 1.30
N VAL A 100 -1.20 -2.65 1.70
CA VAL A 100 -1.97 -3.52 0.80
C VAL A 100 -3.31 -2.86 0.51
N ASP A 101 -3.36 -2.03 -0.53
CA ASP A 101 -4.61 -1.41 -1.00
C ASP A 101 -5.44 -2.37 -1.87
N LYS A 102 -4.72 -3.20 -2.65
CA LYS A 102 -5.30 -4.08 -3.66
C LYS A 102 -4.70 -5.47 -3.58
N ILE A 103 -5.54 -6.47 -3.73
CA ILE A 103 -5.12 -7.86 -3.94
C ILE A 103 -5.55 -8.29 -5.34
N VAL A 104 -4.59 -8.70 -6.15
CA VAL A 104 -4.86 -9.27 -7.48
C VAL A 104 -4.84 -10.79 -7.37
N LEU A 105 -5.97 -11.42 -7.65
CA LEU A 105 -6.11 -12.87 -7.67
C LEU A 105 -5.96 -13.36 -9.11
N CYS A 106 -4.92 -14.14 -9.34
CA CYS A 106 -4.58 -14.73 -10.63
C CYS A 106 -4.70 -16.25 -10.59
N ARG A 107 -5.00 -16.90 -11.72
CA ARG A 107 -4.82 -18.36 -11.80
C ARG A 107 -3.35 -18.71 -11.77
N SER A 108 -2.58 -18.04 -12.59
CA SER A 108 -1.12 -18.09 -12.52
C SER A 108 -0.56 -16.76 -12.97
N MET A 109 0.67 -16.46 -12.57
CA MET A 109 1.36 -15.25 -12.99
C MET A 109 2.66 -15.61 -13.67
N THR A 110 2.95 -14.90 -14.76
CA THR A 110 4.22 -15.01 -15.48
C THR A 110 4.75 -13.62 -15.76
N THR A 111 6.05 -13.40 -15.59
CA THR A 111 6.70 -12.14 -15.96
C THR A 111 6.84 -12.04 -17.48
N SER A 112 7.12 -10.84 -17.99
CA SER A 112 7.40 -10.60 -19.41
C SER A 112 8.57 -11.43 -19.97
N TYR A 113 9.49 -11.87 -19.12
CA TYR A 113 10.62 -12.74 -19.47
C TYR A 113 10.34 -14.24 -19.22
N GLY A 114 9.09 -14.62 -18.95
CA GLY A 114 8.66 -16.03 -18.90
C GLY A 114 8.82 -16.73 -17.55
N LEU A 115 9.16 -16.01 -16.48
CA LEU A 115 9.28 -16.60 -15.14
C LEU A 115 7.90 -16.73 -14.48
N ARG A 116 7.55 -17.92 -13.99
CA ARG A 116 6.35 -18.11 -13.17
C ARG A 116 6.54 -17.54 -11.77
N VAL A 117 5.54 -16.82 -11.28
CA VAL A 117 5.55 -16.18 -9.96
C VAL A 117 4.34 -16.66 -9.15
N PRO A 118 4.53 -17.31 -7.98
CA PRO A 118 3.41 -17.80 -7.17
C PRO A 118 2.72 -16.67 -6.40
N ALA A 119 3.51 -15.73 -5.87
CA ALA A 119 3.01 -14.52 -5.23
C ALA A 119 4.09 -13.45 -5.28
N PHE A 120 3.69 -12.19 -5.26
CA PHE A 120 4.62 -11.10 -4.96
C PHE A 120 3.87 -9.90 -4.39
N SER A 121 4.60 -9.08 -3.64
CA SER A 121 4.12 -7.82 -3.07
C SER A 121 4.88 -6.67 -3.71
N ASP A 122 4.16 -5.59 -3.96
CA ASP A 122 4.64 -4.31 -4.45
C ASP A 122 3.99 -3.17 -3.65
N ALA A 123 4.41 -1.93 -3.87
CA ALA A 123 4.10 -0.75 -3.04
C ALA A 123 2.71 -0.77 -2.40
N ASN A 124 1.66 -0.91 -3.21
CA ASN A 124 0.26 -0.90 -2.76
C ASN A 124 -0.52 -2.16 -3.16
N LEU A 125 0.17 -3.20 -3.62
CA LEU A 125 -0.43 -4.31 -4.34
C LEU A 125 0.16 -5.64 -3.90
N LEU A 126 -0.70 -6.58 -3.57
CA LEU A 126 -0.35 -7.97 -3.36
C LEU A 126 -0.96 -8.79 -4.50
N ALA A 127 -0.14 -9.52 -5.25
CA ALA A 127 -0.64 -10.42 -6.29
C ALA A 127 -0.39 -11.86 -5.89
N ILE A 128 -1.40 -12.71 -6.06
CA ILE A 128 -1.39 -14.09 -5.59
C ILE A 128 -1.91 -15.00 -6.70
N SER A 129 -1.16 -16.07 -6.97
CA SER A 129 -1.58 -17.18 -7.81
C SER A 129 -2.42 -18.15 -6.99
N GLY A 130 -3.65 -18.40 -7.40
CA GLY A 130 -4.50 -19.46 -6.84
C GLY A 130 -4.23 -20.84 -7.46
N VAL A 131 -3.20 -20.98 -8.31
CA VAL A 131 -2.60 -22.28 -8.62
C VAL A 131 -1.33 -22.39 -7.80
N ASP A 132 -1.49 -22.90 -6.58
CA ASP A 132 -0.49 -23.73 -5.92
C ASP A 132 -1.25 -24.90 -5.29
N ASN A 133 -0.78 -26.10 -5.60
CA ASN A 133 -1.39 -27.40 -5.33
C ASN A 133 -1.99 -27.54 -3.91
N ILE A 134 -3.24 -28.03 -3.86
CA ILE A 134 -3.62 -29.10 -2.92
C ILE A 134 -3.73 -30.38 -3.75
#